data_AF-A0A258KEH2-F1
#
_entry.id   AF-A0A258KEH2-F1
#
_cell.length_a   1.000
_cell.length_b   1.000
_cell.length_c   1.000
_cell.angle_alpha   90.00
_cell.angle_beta   90.00
_cell.angle_gamma   90.00
#
_symmetry.space_group_name_H-M   'P 1'
#
loop_
_entity.id
_entity.type
_entity.pdbx_description
1 polymer ?
#
loop_
_entity_poly.entity_id
_entity_poly.type
_entity_poly.pdbx_seq_one_letter_code
_entity_poly.pdbx_strand_id
1 'polypeptide(L)'
;MESTQSAGGISGNVLFYASPEPLNREQHAKLALVHNEKPYSFAAAGTAVPLTVTEFAPAALSFPVIFAGEDRVPLAVMGLNNGENLFVNADGSIDPG
;
A
#
# COMPACT_ATOMS: atom_id res chain seq x y z
N MET A 1 -30.52 15.75 -19.87
CA MET A 1 -29.13 16.24 -19.89
C MET A 1 -28.37 15.37 -18.91
N GLU A 2 -27.63 14.40 -19.42
CA GLU A 2 -26.83 13.48 -18.61
C GLU A 2 -25.49 14.16 -18.36
N SER A 3 -25.32 14.72 -17.18
CA SER A 3 -24.08 15.40 -16.80
C SER A 3 -23.04 14.35 -16.41
N THR A 4 -22.25 13.88 -17.38
CA THR A 4 -21.08 13.04 -17.10
C THR A 4 -20.02 13.93 -16.44
N GLN A 5 -20.00 13.95 -15.11
CA GLN A 5 -19.00 14.68 -14.34
C GLN A 5 -17.65 13.98 -14.55
N SER A 6 -16.72 14.64 -15.25
CA SER A 6 -15.36 14.17 -15.43
C SER A 6 -14.69 14.01 -14.06
N ALA A 7 -14.45 12.77 -13.64
CA ALA A 7 -13.61 12.49 -12.47
C ALA A 7 -12.22 13.04 -12.77
N GLY A 8 -11.84 14.12 -12.09
CA GLY A 8 -10.50 14.69 -12.20
C GLY A 8 -9.48 13.62 -11.79
N GLY A 9 -8.59 13.24 -12.70
CA GLY A 9 -7.54 12.27 -12.41
C GLY A 9 -6.63 12.78 -11.29
N ILE A 10 -6.33 11.92 -10.32
CA ILE A 10 -5.39 12.23 -9.24
C ILE A 10 -3.98 11.96 -9.79
N SER A 11 -3.10 12.98 -9.75
CA SER A 11 -1.71 12.84 -10.18
C SER A 11 -0.83 12.35 -9.03
N GLY A 12 0.01 11.35 -9.28
CA GLY A 12 0.97 10.81 -8.32
C GLY A 12 0.81 9.31 -8.13
N ASN A 13 1.91 8.63 -7.79
CA ASN A 13 1.87 7.21 -7.49
C ASN A 13 1.79 7.05 -5.97
N VAL A 14 0.65 6.56 -5.47
CA VAL A 14 0.47 6.26 -4.05
C VAL A 14 0.76 4.78 -3.84
N LEU A 15 1.71 4.47 -2.96
CA LEU A 15 2.08 3.09 -2.66
C LEU A 15 0.83 2.26 -2.32
N PHE A 16 0.70 1.10 -2.96
CA PHE A 16 -0.41 0.15 -2.83
C PHE A 16 -1.77 0.55 -3.44
N TYR A 17 -1.88 1.69 -4.11
CA TYR A 17 -3.08 2.07 -4.85
C TYR A 17 -2.89 1.87 -6.35
N ALA A 18 -3.85 1.21 -7.01
CA ALA A 18 -3.81 0.97 -8.45
C ALA A 18 -4.52 2.07 -9.26
N SER A 19 -5.68 2.54 -8.79
CA SER A 19 -6.51 3.53 -9.49
C SER A 19 -7.20 4.45 -8.49
N PRO A 20 -6.45 5.37 -7.85
CA PRO A 20 -7.06 6.32 -6.92
C PRO A 20 -7.97 7.30 -7.68
N GLU A 21 -9.20 7.46 -7.20
CA GLU A 21 -10.20 8.35 -7.80
C GLU A 21 -10.90 9.20 -6.72
N PRO A 22 -11.38 10.42 -7.07
CA PRO A 22 -12.15 11.24 -6.13
C PRO A 22 -13.42 10.53 -5.69
N LEU A 23 -13.74 10.60 -4.39
CA LEU A 23 -14.97 10.02 -3.85
C LEU A 23 -16.20 10.74 -4.42
N ASN A 24 -17.09 9.99 -5.07
CA ASN A 24 -18.35 10.47 -5.63
C ASN A 24 -19.52 9.76 -4.96
N ARG A 25 -20.50 10.52 -4.47
CA ARG A 25 -21.61 9.97 -3.69
C ARG A 25 -22.44 8.99 -4.51
N GLU A 26 -22.79 9.33 -5.75
CA GLU A 26 -23.68 8.52 -6.58
C GLU A 26 -22.98 7.27 -7.12
N GLN A 27 -21.73 7.39 -7.58
CA GLN A 27 -20.94 6.30 -8.13
C GLN A 27 -20.52 5.29 -7.04
N HIS A 28 -20.20 5.78 -5.84
CA HIS A 28 -19.67 4.94 -4.75
C HIS A 28 -20.72 4.58 -3.70
N ALA A 29 -22.00 4.97 -3.88
CA ALA A 29 -23.09 4.74 -2.92
C ALA A 29 -23.25 3.28 -2.47
N LYS A 30 -22.83 2.33 -3.30
CA LYS A 30 -22.97 0.89 -3.06
C LYS A 30 -21.66 0.19 -2.67
N LEU A 31 -20.55 0.93 -2.59
CA LEU A 31 -19.28 0.36 -2.12
C LEU A 31 -19.34 0.17 -0.61
N ALA A 32 -18.82 -0.97 -0.17
CA ALA A 32 -18.70 -1.31 1.24
C ALA A 32 -17.41 -2.10 1.45
N LEU A 33 -16.93 -2.12 2.70
CA LEU A 33 -15.88 -3.04 3.08
C LEU A 33 -16.44 -4.46 3.04
N VAL A 34 -15.83 -5.29 2.20
CA VAL A 34 -16.13 -6.72 2.13
C VAL A 34 -15.04 -7.49 2.83
N HIS A 35 -15.41 -8.57 3.52
CA HIS A 35 -14.41 -9.47 4.08
C HIS A 35 -13.66 -10.15 2.94
N ASN A 36 -12.34 -10.10 3.00
CA ASN A 36 -11.44 -10.77 2.07
C ASN A 36 -10.60 -11.77 2.89
N GLU A 37 -10.51 -13.01 2.43
CA GLU A 37 -9.70 -14.06 3.07
C GLU A 37 -8.20 -13.68 3.07
N LYS A 38 -7.76 -12.87 2.11
CA LYS A 38 -6.37 -12.48 1.88
C LYS A 38 -6.23 -10.96 1.80
N PRO A 39 -6.49 -10.24 2.92
CA PRO A 39 -6.63 -8.79 2.93
C PRO A 39 -5.32 -8.04 2.63
N TYR A 40 -4.16 -8.69 2.75
CA TYR A 40 -2.84 -8.08 2.54
C TYR A 40 -2.19 -8.43 1.20
N SER A 41 -2.87 -9.21 0.36
CA SER A 41 -2.37 -9.64 -0.96
C SER A 41 -1.94 -8.48 -1.87
N PHE A 42 -2.51 -7.29 -1.69
CA PHE A 42 -2.14 -6.08 -2.42
C PHE A 42 -0.66 -5.66 -2.19
N ALA A 43 -0.04 -6.06 -1.09
CA ALA A 43 1.32 -5.69 -0.72
C ALA A 43 2.38 -6.67 -1.25
N ALA A 44 1.98 -7.76 -1.92
CA ALA A 44 2.86 -8.85 -2.33
C ALA A 44 4.05 -8.40 -3.22
N ALA A 45 3.88 -7.34 -4.01
CA ALA A 45 4.94 -6.80 -4.86
C ALA A 45 5.76 -5.68 -4.20
N GLY A 46 5.36 -5.22 -3.00
CA GLY A 46 5.99 -4.10 -2.31
C GLY A 46 7.25 -4.52 -1.56
N THR A 47 8.41 -4.03 -2.00
CA THR A 47 9.72 -4.35 -1.41
C THR A 47 10.12 -3.43 -0.27
N ALA A 48 9.47 -2.26 -0.16
CA ALA A 48 9.74 -1.27 0.87
C ALA A 48 8.48 -0.47 1.22
N VAL A 49 8.33 -0.13 2.50
CA VAL A 49 7.21 0.67 3.01
C VAL A 49 7.75 1.91 3.74
N PRO A 50 7.36 3.13 3.34
CA PRO A 50 7.72 4.35 4.05
C PRO A 50 7.22 4.35 5.50
N LEU A 51 8.05 4.85 6.41
CA LEU A 51 7.71 4.95 7.83
C LEU A 51 7.63 6.39 8.30
N THR A 52 6.72 6.66 9.22
CA THR A 52 6.74 7.84 10.07
C THR A 52 7.63 7.59 11.30
N VAL A 53 8.12 8.66 11.94
CA VAL A 53 9.00 8.54 13.12
C VAL A 53 8.36 7.72 14.25
N THR A 54 7.05 7.83 14.42
CA THR A 54 6.29 7.09 15.43
C THR A 54 6.26 5.57 15.18
N GLU A 55 6.55 5.13 13.96
CA GLU A 55 6.55 3.72 13.58
C GLU A 55 7.93 3.06 13.72
N PHE A 56 9.00 3.83 13.98
CA PHE A 56 10.37 3.28 14.00
C PHE A 56 10.57 2.22 15.07
N ALA A 57 10.14 2.51 16.30
CA ALA A 57 10.33 1.59 17.42
C ALA A 57 9.66 0.23 17.20
N PRO A 58 8.35 0.14 16.83
CA PRO A 58 7.75 -1.15 16.53
C PRO A 58 8.28 -1.78 15.23
N ALA A 59 8.53 -1.00 14.17
CA ALA A 59 9.00 -1.55 12.90
C ALA A 59 10.40 -2.17 13.01
N ALA A 60 11.32 -1.53 13.73
CA ALA A 60 12.70 -2.01 13.88
C ALA A 60 12.81 -3.35 14.63
N LEU A 61 11.76 -3.81 15.31
CA LEU A 61 11.72 -5.12 15.96
C LEU A 61 11.55 -6.27 14.96
N SER A 62 10.94 -6.00 13.81
CA SER A 62 10.56 -7.03 12.83
C SER A 62 11.18 -6.80 11.46
N PHE A 63 11.57 -5.56 11.14
CA PHE A 63 11.97 -5.15 9.80
C PHE A 63 13.29 -4.36 9.84
N PRO A 64 14.21 -4.60 8.88
CA PRO A 64 15.31 -3.69 8.67
C PRO A 64 14.77 -2.30 8.27
N VAL A 65 15.21 -1.25 8.96
CA VAL A 65 14.89 0.14 8.63
C VAL A 65 16.09 0.77 7.93
N ILE A 66 15.88 1.28 6.72
CA ILE A 66 16.90 1.99 5.92
C ILE A 66 16.47 3.43 5.67
N PHE A 67 17.43 4.26 5.25
CA PHE A 67 17.18 5.63 4.81
C PHE A 67 17.67 5.77 3.37
N ALA A 68 16.75 6.05 2.44
CA ALA A 68 17.03 6.03 1.01
C ALA A 68 16.84 7.40 0.34
N GLY A 69 17.57 7.63 -0.76
CA GLY A 69 17.54 8.89 -1.50
C GLY A 69 18.27 10.04 -0.80
N GLU A 70 18.33 11.20 -1.47
CA GLU A 70 18.97 12.40 -0.94
C GLU A 70 18.27 12.92 0.32
N ASP A 71 16.94 12.85 0.33
CA ASP A 71 16.09 13.27 1.45
C ASP A 71 16.07 12.29 2.62
N ARG A 72 16.77 11.14 2.50
CA ARG A 72 16.86 10.11 3.54
C ARG A 72 15.49 9.68 4.04
N VAL A 73 14.62 9.28 3.10
CA VAL A 73 13.29 8.79 3.45
C VAL A 73 13.43 7.47 4.20
N PRO A 74 12.86 7.34 5.42
CA PRO A 74 12.90 6.08 6.17
C PRO A 74 11.96 5.04 5.55
N LEU A 75 12.49 3.84 5.33
CA LEU A 75 11.77 2.71 4.73
C LEU A 75 11.98 1.44 5.55
N ALA A 76 10.90 0.70 5.82
CA ALA A 76 10.97 -0.71 6.23
C ALA A 76 11.23 -1.58 5.00
N VAL A 77 12.24 -2.46 5.07
CA VAL A 77 12.58 -3.40 4.00
C VAL A 77 11.71 -4.65 4.11
N MET A 78 10.93 -4.91 3.07
CA MET A 78 10.00 -6.04 2.98
C MET A 78 10.51 -7.16 2.06
N GLY A 79 11.45 -6.87 1.17
CA GLY A 79 12.04 -7.86 0.28
C GLY A 79 13.31 -7.37 -0.40
N LEU A 80 14.06 -8.31 -0.99
CA LEU A 80 15.34 -8.04 -1.63
C LEU A 80 15.21 -7.91 -3.15
N ASN A 81 14.34 -8.71 -3.76
CA ASN A 81 14.10 -8.70 -5.19
C ASN A 81 12.94 -7.77 -5.54
N ASN A 82 13.01 -7.13 -6.70
CA ASN A 82 11.91 -6.29 -7.16
C ASN A 82 10.63 -7.12 -7.36
N GLY A 83 9.50 -6.61 -6.87
CA GLY A 83 8.22 -7.28 -6.97
C GLY A 83 8.01 -8.43 -5.98
N GLU A 84 8.83 -8.54 -4.95
CA GLU A 84 8.73 -9.59 -3.93
C GLU A 84 8.68 -8.99 -2.52
N ASN A 85 7.66 -9.37 -1.75
CA ASN A 85 7.53 -9.11 -0.34
C ASN A 85 7.65 -10.44 0.43
N LEU A 86 8.64 -10.55 1.31
CA LEU A 86 8.95 -11.78 2.06
C LEU A 86 7.96 -12.08 3.19
N PHE A 87 7.05 -11.14 3.48
CA PHE A 87 6.03 -11.26 4.53
C PHE A 87 4.64 -11.61 3.97
N VAL A 88 4.50 -11.68 2.64
CA VAL A 88 3.27 -12.09 1.94
C VAL A 88 3.58 -13.31 1.08
N ASN A 89 2.99 -14.44 1.42
CA ASN A 89 3.16 -15.68 0.67
C ASN A 89 2.60 -15.56 -0.74
N ALA A 90 3.04 -16.46 -1.63
CA ALA A 90 2.56 -16.51 -3.02
C ALA A 90 1.04 -16.68 -3.15
N ASP A 91 0.40 -17.29 -2.14
CA ASP A 91 -1.05 -17.41 -2.10
C ASP A 91 -1.75 -16.17 -1.55
N GLY A 92 -1.03 -15.15 -1.06
CA GLY A 92 -1.57 -13.93 -0.48
C GLY A 92 -1.84 -13.98 1.03
N SER A 93 -1.52 -15.10 1.69
CA SER A 93 -1.50 -15.18 3.16
C SER A 93 -0.27 -14.46 3.74
N ILE A 94 -0.33 -14.10 5.02
CA ILE A 94 0.80 -13.54 5.76
C ILE A 94 1.29 -14.56 6.78
N ASP A 95 2.60 -14.62 6.99
CA ASP A 95 3.17 -15.38 8.11
C ASP A 95 3.28 -14.44 9.33
N PRO A 96 2.63 -14.75 10.46
CA PRO A 96 2.72 -13.92 11.66
C PRO A 96 4.11 -13.88 12.31
N GLY A 97 5.04 -14.77 11.93
CA GLY A 97 6.34 -14.92 12.59
C GLY A 97 6.28 -15.60 13.95
#